data_AF-Q9A028-F1
#
_entry.id   AF-Q9A028-F1
#
_cell.length_a   1.000
_cell.length_b   1.000
_cell.length_c   1.000
_cell.angle_alpha   90.00
_cell.angle_beta   90.00
_cell.angle_gamma   90.00
#
_symmetry.space_group_name_H-M   'P 1'
#
loop_
_entity.id
_entity.type
_entity.pdbx_description
1 polymer ?
#
loop_
_entity_poly.entity_id
_entity_poly.type
_entity_poly.pdbx_seq_one_letter_code
_entity_poly.pdbx_strand_id
1 'polypeptide(L)'
;MQELQLKVTQAQVEIIDREKFEQNINEVVAKYQNYAVTAGTIKDDKQVLADLRKLKKQLSDERIKVKKELSKPADDIDGYIKQASKPLDDTIDKIATDVKEFEDHQKALRLDTVKSYLSNKASEYMLDPRIFDEKAMEYTKAGNFMADGVTLKKVTMKSLEDLVTFEYQKEQEVEKAKATISGQCAEYGMTDQPYIRMLKEMTLVEVLGQIKADYLAEKQK
;
A
#
# COMPACT_ATOMS: atom_id res chain seq x y z
N MET A 1 24.14 20.25 0.00
CA MET A 1 24.67 19.30 -1.00
C MET A 1 25.02 20.09 -2.24
N GLN A 2 26.11 19.77 -2.93
CA GLN A 2 26.46 20.41 -4.19
C GLN A 2 25.65 19.75 -5.30
N GLU A 3 24.96 20.55 -6.12
CA GLU A 3 24.15 20.03 -7.22
C GLU A 3 25.04 19.47 -8.34
N LEU A 4 24.57 18.41 -9.00
CA LEU A 4 25.25 17.85 -10.16
C LEU A 4 25.24 18.87 -11.30
N GLN A 5 26.41 19.32 -11.74
CA GLN A 5 26.57 20.21 -12.88
C GLN A 5 27.15 19.44 -14.07
N LEU A 6 26.39 19.39 -15.17
CA LEU A 6 26.84 18.77 -16.43
C LEU A 6 27.05 19.86 -17.48
N LYS A 7 28.20 19.83 -18.14
CA LYS A 7 28.47 20.67 -19.31
C LYS A 7 28.21 19.86 -20.57
N VAL A 8 27.31 20.34 -21.41
CA VAL A 8 27.01 19.72 -22.72
C VAL A 8 27.62 20.61 -23.81
N THR A 9 28.39 20.00 -24.71
CA THR A 9 28.85 20.65 -25.94
C THR A 9 28.20 19.99 -27.15
N GLN A 10 27.69 20.79 -28.08
CA GLN A 10 27.04 20.27 -29.27
C GLN A 10 28.06 19.65 -30.23
N ALA A 11 27.81 18.42 -30.67
CA ALA A 11 28.63 17.78 -31.69
C ALA A 11 28.23 18.27 -33.10
N GLN A 12 29.23 18.51 -33.95
CA GLN A 12 29.03 18.86 -35.37
C GLN A 12 29.33 17.64 -36.23
N VAL A 13 28.46 17.36 -37.21
CA VAL A 13 28.65 16.30 -38.20
C VAL A 13 28.46 16.88 -39.58
N GLU A 14 29.45 16.67 -40.45
CA GLU A 14 29.46 17.15 -41.82
C GLU A 14 29.83 16.01 -42.78
N ILE A 15 29.21 16.00 -43.96
CA ILE A 15 29.67 15.14 -45.05
C ILE A 15 30.86 15.86 -45.70
N ILE A 16 32.03 15.24 -45.64
CA ILE A 16 33.23 15.75 -46.31
C ILE A 16 32.95 15.80 -47.81
N ASP A 17 33.11 16.99 -48.40
CA ASP A 17 32.92 17.21 -49.84
C ASP A 17 31.54 16.74 -50.32
N ARG A 18 30.49 17.29 -49.68
CA ARG A 18 29.09 16.94 -49.93
C ARG A 18 28.71 17.01 -51.40
N GLU A 19 29.17 18.03 -52.13
CA GLU A 19 28.89 18.20 -53.54
C GLU A 19 29.43 17.01 -54.36
N LYS A 20 30.69 16.62 -54.11
CA LYS A 20 31.29 15.45 -54.77
C LYS A 20 30.60 14.15 -54.37
N PHE A 21 30.19 14.01 -53.12
CA PHE A 21 29.40 12.85 -52.68
C PHE A 21 28.08 12.75 -53.44
N GLU A 22 27.31 13.85 -53.52
CA GLU A 22 26.04 13.89 -54.24
C GLU A 22 26.23 13.65 -55.74
N GLN A 23 27.29 14.21 -56.35
CA GLN A 23 27.67 13.94 -57.74
C GLN A 23 27.94 12.44 -57.98
N ASN A 24 28.77 11.80 -57.16
CA ASN A 24 29.07 10.37 -57.30
C ASN A 24 27.82 9.49 -57.23
N ILE A 25 26.87 9.81 -56.33
CA ILE A 25 25.60 9.09 -56.24
C ILE A 25 24.77 9.28 -57.52
N ASN A 26 24.67 10.53 -57.99
CA ASN A 26 23.91 10.84 -59.21
C ASN A 26 24.50 10.16 -60.45
N GLU A 27 25.83 10.07 -60.57
CA GLU A 27 26.50 9.34 -61.64
C GLU A 27 26.18 7.85 -61.62
N VAL A 28 26.22 7.21 -60.44
CA VAL A 28 25.85 5.80 -60.28
C VAL A 28 24.37 5.59 -60.65
N VAL A 29 23.48 6.48 -60.22
CA VAL A 29 22.06 6.42 -60.59
C VAL A 29 21.88 6.57 -62.10
N ALA A 30 22.47 7.58 -62.72
CA ALA A 30 22.37 7.84 -64.16
C ALA A 30 22.90 6.66 -65.00
N LYS A 31 24.02 6.05 -64.57
CA LYS A 31 24.61 4.89 -65.23
C LYS A 31 23.67 3.68 -65.27
N TYR A 32 22.87 3.48 -64.22
CA TYR A 32 22.02 2.29 -64.08
C TYR A 32 20.51 2.57 -64.22
N GLN A 33 20.10 3.82 -64.44
CA GLN A 33 18.69 4.23 -64.49
C GLN A 33 17.87 3.49 -65.55
N ASN A 34 18.48 3.24 -66.71
CA ASN A 34 17.86 2.51 -67.83
C ASN A 34 18.49 1.11 -68.04
N TYR A 35 19.10 0.54 -66.99
CA TYR A 35 19.77 -0.75 -67.06
C TYR A 35 18.76 -1.90 -67.22
N ALA A 36 18.91 -2.70 -68.28
CA ALA A 36 18.03 -3.84 -68.56
C ALA A 36 18.79 -5.16 -68.41
N VAL A 37 18.27 -6.03 -67.55
CA VAL A 37 18.78 -7.40 -67.34
C VAL A 37 18.29 -8.29 -68.47
N THR A 38 19.18 -9.11 -69.03
CA THR A 38 18.84 -10.08 -70.09
C THR A 38 19.28 -11.49 -69.71
N ALA A 39 18.75 -12.51 -70.38
CA ALA A 39 19.15 -13.90 -70.14
C ALA A 39 20.65 -14.15 -70.40
N GLY A 40 21.25 -13.43 -71.36
CA GLY A 40 22.67 -13.54 -71.70
C GLY A 40 23.61 -12.85 -70.72
N THR A 41 23.14 -11.86 -69.97
CA THR A 41 23.95 -11.03 -69.05
C THR A 41 23.75 -11.39 -67.57
N ILE A 42 22.82 -12.31 -67.27
CA ILE A 42 22.35 -12.61 -65.90
C ILE A 42 23.46 -12.93 -64.90
N LYS A 43 24.57 -13.51 -65.35
CA LYS A 43 25.73 -13.80 -64.48
C LYS A 43 26.40 -12.51 -64.01
N ASP A 44 26.61 -11.57 -64.90
CA ASP A 44 27.27 -10.29 -64.62
C ASP A 44 26.31 -9.31 -63.93
N ASP A 45 25.02 -9.36 -64.28
CA ASP A 45 23.96 -8.56 -63.65
C ASP A 45 23.85 -8.81 -62.14
N LYS A 46 24.05 -10.07 -61.72
CA LYS A 46 24.10 -10.43 -60.30
C LYS A 46 25.27 -9.76 -59.58
N GLN A 47 26.42 -9.61 -60.24
CA GLN A 47 27.57 -8.92 -59.68
C GLN A 47 27.30 -7.42 -59.56
N VAL A 48 26.74 -6.79 -60.59
CA VAL A 48 26.32 -5.37 -60.56
C VAL A 48 25.35 -5.09 -59.40
N LEU A 49 24.34 -5.95 -59.21
CA LEU A 49 23.39 -5.84 -58.10
C LEU A 49 24.09 -5.98 -56.74
N ALA A 50 25.03 -6.91 -56.61
CA ALA A 50 25.80 -7.10 -55.38
C ALA A 50 26.61 -5.85 -55.03
N ASP A 51 27.25 -5.23 -56.03
CA ASP A 51 28.07 -4.03 -55.84
C ASP A 51 27.22 -2.81 -55.45
N LEU A 52 26.06 -2.60 -56.09
CA LEU A 52 25.11 -1.55 -55.70
C LEU A 52 24.57 -1.72 -54.28
N ARG A 53 24.25 -2.97 -53.89
CA ARG A 53 23.82 -3.29 -52.52
C ARG A 53 24.95 -3.04 -51.51
N LYS A 54 26.19 -3.37 -51.88
CA LYS A 54 27.37 -3.12 -51.04
C LYS A 54 27.59 -1.62 -50.82
N LEU A 55 27.47 -0.80 -51.87
CA LEU A 55 27.55 0.66 -51.77
C LEU A 55 26.45 1.21 -50.83
N LYS A 56 25.19 0.84 -51.03
CA LYS A 56 24.08 1.25 -50.16
C LYS A 56 24.32 0.85 -48.70
N LYS A 57 24.85 -0.35 -48.48
CA LYS A 57 25.17 -0.86 -47.15
C LYS A 57 26.25 0.01 -46.48
N GLN A 58 27.35 0.31 -47.18
CA GLN A 58 28.42 1.16 -46.64
C GLN A 58 27.91 2.54 -46.17
N LEU A 59 27.02 3.17 -46.95
CA LEU A 59 26.41 4.45 -46.55
C LEU A 59 25.57 4.32 -45.27
N SER A 60 24.79 3.25 -45.17
CA SER A 60 24.00 2.98 -43.97
C SER A 60 24.88 2.68 -42.76
N ASP A 61 25.96 1.92 -42.96
CA ASP A 61 26.90 1.53 -41.91
C ASP A 61 27.63 2.77 -41.35
N GLU A 62 28.11 3.68 -42.20
CA GLU A 62 28.76 4.91 -41.74
C GLU A 62 27.77 5.85 -41.02
N ARG A 63 26.54 5.98 -41.52
CA ARG A 63 25.47 6.71 -40.82
C ARG A 63 25.21 6.14 -39.42
N ILE A 64 25.11 4.82 -39.31
CA ILE A 64 24.87 4.14 -38.02
C ILE A 64 26.06 4.35 -37.08
N LYS A 65 27.28 4.24 -37.60
CA LYS A 65 28.53 4.44 -36.84
C LYS A 65 28.60 5.85 -36.26
N VAL A 66 28.40 6.89 -37.07
CA VAL A 66 28.39 8.28 -36.60
C VAL A 66 27.29 8.49 -35.55
N LYS A 67 26.08 7.96 -35.79
CA LYS A 67 25.00 8.04 -34.79
C LYS A 67 25.38 7.42 -33.44
N LYS A 68 26.05 6.27 -33.44
CA LYS A 68 26.55 5.61 -32.22
C LYS A 68 27.65 6.41 -31.54
N GLU A 69 28.60 6.94 -32.29
CA GLU A 69 29.67 7.78 -31.74
C GLU A 69 29.11 9.04 -31.07
N LEU A 70 28.09 9.66 -31.68
CA LEU A 70 27.41 10.81 -31.10
C LEU A 70 26.57 10.48 -29.85
N SER A 71 25.95 9.30 -29.78
CA SER A 71 25.13 8.92 -28.63
C SER A 71 25.97 8.45 -27.44
N LYS A 72 27.15 7.89 -27.70
CA LYS A 72 28.00 7.26 -26.70
C LYS A 72 28.30 8.15 -25.47
N PRO A 73 28.67 9.44 -25.60
CA PRO A 73 28.91 10.28 -24.42
C PRO A 73 27.66 10.44 -23.52
N ALA A 74 26.46 10.48 -24.12
CA ALA A 74 25.22 10.56 -23.36
C ALA A 74 24.93 9.23 -22.64
N ASP A 75 25.11 8.10 -23.34
CA ASP A 75 24.95 6.76 -22.79
C ASP A 75 25.95 6.50 -21.64
N ASP A 76 27.20 6.94 -21.80
CA ASP A 76 28.27 6.81 -20.80
C ASP A 76 27.98 7.65 -19.54
N ILE A 77 27.49 8.90 -19.69
CA ILE A 77 27.10 9.76 -18.57
C ILE A 77 25.89 9.18 -17.83
N ASP A 78 24.85 8.72 -18.55
CA ASP A 78 23.68 8.08 -17.94
C ASP A 78 24.08 6.83 -17.14
N GLY A 79 24.90 5.96 -17.73
CA GLY A 79 25.44 4.78 -17.06
C GLY A 79 26.26 5.13 -15.83
N TYR A 80 27.15 6.12 -15.94
CA TYR A 80 27.96 6.60 -14.81
C TYR A 80 27.09 7.15 -13.68
N ILE A 81 26.11 8.02 -13.97
CA ILE A 81 25.24 8.61 -12.95
C ILE A 81 24.45 7.51 -12.22
N LYS A 82 23.86 6.55 -12.96
CA LYS A 82 23.15 5.41 -12.36
C LYS A 82 24.05 4.58 -11.46
N GLN A 83 25.28 4.31 -11.90
CA GLN A 83 26.23 3.53 -11.10
C GLN A 83 26.69 4.32 -9.86
N ALA A 84 26.96 5.61 -10.01
CA ALA A 84 27.43 6.48 -8.94
C ALA A 84 26.34 6.81 -7.92
N SER A 85 25.07 6.89 -8.33
CA SER A 85 23.92 7.11 -7.43
C SER A 85 23.49 5.84 -6.71
N LYS A 86 23.80 4.66 -7.24
CA LYS A 86 23.35 3.39 -6.65
C LYS A 86 23.64 3.24 -5.15
N PRO A 87 24.83 3.57 -4.60
CA PRO A 87 25.05 3.49 -3.15
C PRO A 87 24.15 4.44 -2.34
N LEU A 88 23.77 5.59 -2.92
CA LEU A 88 22.82 6.51 -2.31
C LEU A 88 21.41 5.91 -2.33
N ASP A 89 20.99 5.33 -3.46
CA ASP A 89 19.69 4.65 -3.59
C ASP A 89 19.59 3.49 -2.58
N ASP A 90 20.62 2.63 -2.50
CA ASP A 90 20.70 1.53 -1.53
C ASP A 90 20.63 2.05 -0.07
N THR A 91 21.22 3.22 0.21
CA THR A 91 21.16 3.86 1.53
C THR A 91 19.76 4.39 1.84
N ILE A 92 19.10 5.02 0.86
CA ILE A 92 17.73 5.51 0.99
C ILE A 92 16.78 4.34 1.27
N ASP A 93 16.89 3.26 0.51
CA ASP A 93 16.03 2.08 0.65
C ASP A 93 16.21 1.41 2.02
N LYS A 94 17.45 1.33 2.50
CA LYS A 94 17.73 0.83 3.85
C LYS A 94 17.09 1.71 4.91
N ILE A 95 17.30 3.03 4.85
CA ILE A 95 16.72 3.97 5.84
C ILE A 95 15.19 3.91 5.79
N ALA A 96 14.59 3.84 4.61
CA ALA A 96 13.14 3.73 4.46
C ALA A 96 12.59 2.44 5.10
N THR A 97 13.31 1.32 4.94
CA THR A 97 12.98 0.06 5.58
C THR A 97 13.10 0.15 7.10
N ASP A 98 14.23 0.65 7.60
CA ASP A 98 14.50 0.81 9.04
C ASP A 98 13.43 1.72 9.71
N VAL A 99 13.05 2.82 9.05
CA VAL A 99 11.99 3.73 9.54
C VAL A 99 10.64 3.02 9.60
N LYS A 100 10.26 2.28 8.54
CA LYS A 100 8.99 1.56 8.49
C LYS A 100 8.91 0.49 9.58
N GLU A 101 9.97 -0.30 9.75
CA GLU A 101 10.04 -1.33 10.78
C GLU A 101 9.95 -0.73 12.19
N PHE A 102 10.64 0.39 12.42
CA PHE A 102 10.54 1.12 13.68
C PHE A 102 9.13 1.63 13.94
N GLU A 103 8.48 2.26 12.96
CA GLU A 103 7.10 2.75 13.10
C GLU A 103 6.09 1.63 13.38
N ASP A 104 6.22 0.49 12.71
CA ASP A 104 5.34 -0.66 12.91
C ASP A 104 5.57 -1.30 14.28
N HIS A 105 6.83 -1.40 14.73
CA HIS A 105 7.14 -1.82 16.09
C HIS A 105 6.55 -0.87 17.14
N GLN A 106 6.67 0.45 16.93
CA GLN A 106 6.07 1.45 17.82
C GLN A 106 4.54 1.36 17.86
N LYS A 107 3.87 1.04 16.74
CA LYS A 107 2.41 0.80 16.73
C LYS A 107 2.05 -0.45 17.53
N ALA A 108 2.80 -1.55 17.34
CA ALA A 108 2.59 -2.80 18.06
C ALA A 108 2.77 -2.62 19.57
N LEU A 109 3.86 -1.95 20.01
CA LEU A 109 4.09 -1.64 21.43
C LEU A 109 2.96 -0.80 22.02
N ARG A 110 2.51 0.24 21.32
CA ARG A 110 1.39 1.08 21.78
C ARG A 110 0.09 0.28 21.94
N LEU A 111 -0.20 -0.61 21.00
CA LEU A 111 -1.35 -1.50 21.09
C LEU A 111 -1.23 -2.44 22.29
N ASP A 112 -0.06 -3.04 22.50
CA ASP A 112 0.21 -3.93 23.62
C ASP A 112 0.07 -3.21 24.97
N THR A 113 0.58 -1.98 25.10
CA THR A 113 0.38 -1.14 26.30
C THR A 113 -1.10 -0.91 26.58
N VAL A 114 -1.88 -0.52 25.56
CA VAL A 114 -3.32 -0.25 25.72
C VAL A 114 -4.06 -1.52 26.13
N LYS A 115 -3.80 -2.64 25.46
CA LYS A 115 -4.41 -3.94 25.78
C LYS A 115 -4.03 -4.42 27.18
N SER A 116 -2.77 -4.28 27.57
CA SER A 116 -2.30 -4.62 28.92
C SER A 116 -2.99 -3.79 29.99
N TYR A 117 -3.15 -2.48 29.75
CA TYR A 117 -3.86 -1.58 30.65
C TYR A 117 -5.34 -1.98 30.81
N LEU A 118 -6.03 -2.18 29.68
CA LEU A 118 -7.42 -2.64 29.66
C LEU A 118 -7.58 -4.00 30.34
N SER A 119 -6.66 -4.94 30.10
CA SER A 119 -6.69 -6.27 30.72
C SER A 119 -6.57 -6.20 32.23
N ASN A 120 -5.66 -5.36 32.74
CA ASN A 120 -5.53 -5.15 34.18
C ASN A 120 -6.81 -4.57 34.76
N LYS A 121 -7.40 -3.55 34.11
CA LYS A 121 -8.64 -2.93 34.59
C LYS A 121 -9.86 -3.85 34.48
N ALA A 122 -10.01 -4.57 33.39
CA ALA A 122 -11.09 -5.53 33.20
C ALA A 122 -11.06 -6.65 34.26
N SER A 123 -9.86 -7.08 34.67
CA SER A 123 -9.70 -8.11 35.70
C SER A 123 -10.22 -7.69 37.08
N GLU A 124 -10.19 -6.39 37.40
CA GLU A 124 -10.78 -5.85 38.64
C GLU A 124 -12.30 -6.08 38.71
N TYR A 125 -12.95 -6.24 37.54
CA TYR A 125 -14.39 -6.46 37.38
C TYR A 125 -14.74 -7.87 36.85
N MET A 126 -13.76 -8.76 36.71
CA MET A 126 -13.94 -10.10 36.11
C MET A 126 -14.49 -10.09 34.67
N LEU A 127 -14.26 -9.00 33.92
CA LEU A 127 -14.67 -8.89 32.51
C LEU A 127 -13.65 -9.60 31.60
N ASP A 128 -14.13 -10.22 30.51
CA ASP A 128 -13.23 -10.72 29.46
C ASP A 128 -12.59 -9.53 28.75
N PRO A 129 -11.25 -9.35 28.81
CA PRO A 129 -10.59 -8.18 28.22
C PRO A 129 -10.72 -8.11 26.69
N ARG A 130 -11.05 -9.23 26.02
CA ARG A 130 -11.20 -9.29 24.55
C ARG A 130 -12.37 -8.46 24.04
N ILE A 131 -13.37 -8.17 24.89
CA ILE A 131 -14.50 -7.30 24.51
C ILE A 131 -14.04 -5.88 24.14
N PHE A 132 -12.84 -5.48 24.58
CA PHE A 132 -12.27 -4.16 24.31
C PHE A 132 -11.29 -4.13 23.13
N ASP A 133 -11.04 -5.25 22.43
CA ASP A 133 -10.00 -5.34 21.40
C ASP A 133 -10.19 -4.34 20.25
N GLU A 134 -11.44 -4.15 19.81
CA GLU A 134 -11.76 -3.17 18.77
C GLU A 134 -11.51 -1.74 19.26
N LYS A 135 -11.95 -1.44 20.48
CA LYS A 135 -11.76 -0.12 21.10
C LYS A 135 -10.30 0.19 21.36
N ALA A 136 -9.50 -0.79 21.75
CA ALA A 136 -8.06 -0.62 22.00
C ALA A 136 -7.33 -0.03 20.78
N MET A 137 -7.73 -0.39 19.55
CA MET A 137 -7.14 0.14 18.32
C MET A 137 -7.30 1.66 18.17
N GLU A 138 -8.40 2.22 18.66
CA GLU A 138 -8.69 3.67 18.62
C GLU A 138 -7.70 4.48 19.49
N TYR A 139 -7.06 3.84 20.47
CA TYR A 139 -6.18 4.49 21.43
C TYR A 139 -4.68 4.39 21.11
N THR A 140 -4.31 3.81 19.97
CA THR A 140 -2.89 3.60 19.58
C THR A 140 -2.18 4.85 19.04
N LYS A 141 -2.88 5.98 18.85
CA LYS A 141 -2.29 7.23 18.33
C LYS A 141 -1.23 7.80 19.30
N ALA A 142 -0.13 8.33 18.77
CA ALA A 142 0.97 8.88 19.58
C ALA A 142 0.50 9.96 20.58
N GLY A 143 -0.55 10.72 20.23
CA GLY A 143 -1.17 11.71 21.11
C GLY A 143 -1.70 11.17 22.44
N ASN A 144 -1.94 9.85 22.55
CA ASN A 144 -2.39 9.17 23.77
C ASN A 144 -1.26 8.74 24.71
N PHE A 145 -0.02 8.84 24.24
CA PHE A 145 1.17 8.42 24.97
C PHE A 145 2.00 9.64 25.38
N MET A 146 2.83 9.46 26.40
CA MET A 146 3.85 10.39 26.82
C MET A 146 4.95 10.50 25.74
N ALA A 147 5.91 11.40 25.95
CA ALA A 147 7.00 11.61 24.99
C ALA A 147 7.90 10.37 24.80
N ASP A 148 7.85 9.41 25.72
CA ASP A 148 8.53 8.12 25.60
C ASP A 148 7.87 7.15 24.59
N GLY A 149 6.69 7.49 24.08
CA GLY A 149 5.96 6.71 23.07
C GLY A 149 5.27 5.44 23.59
N VAL A 150 5.47 5.07 24.86
CA VAL A 150 5.00 3.80 25.43
C VAL A 150 4.19 3.95 26.71
N THR A 151 4.34 5.05 27.44
CA THR A 151 3.56 5.30 28.66
C THR A 151 2.27 6.03 28.33
N LEU A 152 1.12 5.53 28.79
CA LEU A 152 -0.18 6.19 28.57
C LEU A 152 -0.27 7.52 29.31
N LYS A 153 -0.91 8.52 28.70
CA LYS A 153 -1.27 9.76 29.39
C LYS A 153 -2.40 9.51 30.39
N LYS A 154 -2.42 10.29 31.49
CA LYS A 154 -3.50 10.24 32.51
C LYS A 154 -4.91 10.39 31.92
N VAL A 155 -5.09 11.27 30.94
CA VAL A 155 -6.40 11.47 30.28
C VAL A 155 -6.83 10.25 29.48
N THR A 156 -5.88 9.57 28.84
CA THR A 156 -6.10 8.34 28.08
C THR A 156 -6.42 7.18 29.03
N MET A 157 -5.64 7.05 30.11
CA MET A 157 -5.87 6.08 31.18
C MET A 157 -7.29 6.21 31.74
N LYS A 158 -7.72 7.42 32.10
CA LYS A 158 -9.08 7.68 32.56
C LYS A 158 -10.14 7.26 31.54
N SER A 159 -9.95 7.61 30.27
CA SER A 159 -10.90 7.22 29.22
C SER A 159 -11.00 5.70 29.05
N LEU A 160 -9.89 4.97 29.18
CA LEU A 160 -9.88 3.50 29.14
C LEU A 160 -10.56 2.90 30.39
N GLU A 161 -10.38 3.50 31.56
CA GLU A 161 -11.08 3.11 32.79
C GLU A 161 -12.60 3.33 32.70
N ASP A 162 -13.01 4.47 32.14
CA ASP A 162 -14.41 4.80 31.91
C ASP A 162 -15.07 3.76 30.99
N LEU A 163 -14.36 3.28 29.96
CA LEU A 163 -14.85 2.20 29.08
C LEU A 163 -15.08 0.89 29.84
N VAL A 164 -14.13 0.48 30.68
CA VAL A 164 -14.25 -0.75 31.48
C VAL A 164 -15.41 -0.63 32.47
N THR A 165 -15.50 0.51 33.16
CA THR A 165 -16.55 0.77 34.15
C THR A 165 -17.94 0.77 33.51
N PHE A 166 -18.05 1.32 32.29
CA PHE A 166 -19.30 1.34 31.54
C PHE A 166 -19.79 -0.07 31.18
N GLU A 167 -18.92 -0.94 30.64
CA GLU A 167 -19.31 -2.32 30.34
C GLU A 167 -19.67 -3.11 31.61
N TYR A 168 -18.94 -2.92 32.71
CA TYR A 168 -19.30 -3.53 33.99
C TYR A 168 -20.67 -3.09 34.49
N GLN A 169 -20.98 -1.79 34.42
CA GLN A 169 -22.29 -1.26 34.82
C GLN A 169 -23.42 -1.86 33.98
N LYS A 170 -23.20 -2.03 32.67
CA LYS A 170 -24.16 -2.65 31.77
C LYS A 170 -24.43 -4.12 32.13
N GLU A 171 -23.41 -4.91 32.46
CA GLU A 171 -23.62 -6.28 32.96
C GLU A 171 -24.38 -6.30 34.28
N GLN A 172 -24.06 -5.40 35.20
CA GLN A 172 -24.75 -5.30 36.49
C GLN A 172 -26.23 -4.93 36.33
N GLU A 173 -26.58 -4.04 35.42
CA GLU A 173 -27.97 -3.70 35.12
C GLU A 173 -28.74 -4.89 34.52
N VAL A 174 -28.09 -5.70 33.68
CA VAL A 174 -28.68 -6.94 33.16
C VAL A 174 -28.92 -7.96 34.27
N GLU A 175 -27.96 -8.15 35.18
CA GLU A 175 -28.12 -9.08 36.32
C GLU A 175 -29.22 -8.63 37.30
N LYS A 176 -29.32 -7.33 37.59
CA LYS A 176 -30.43 -6.77 38.38
C LYS A 176 -31.79 -7.00 37.71
N ALA A 177 -31.86 -6.81 36.38
CA ALA A 177 -33.08 -7.06 35.62
C ALA A 177 -33.50 -8.54 35.70
N LYS A 178 -32.55 -9.48 35.55
CA LYS A 178 -32.81 -10.92 35.74
C LYS A 178 -33.30 -11.24 37.14
N ALA A 179 -32.63 -10.73 38.18
CA ALA A 179 -33.02 -10.95 39.56
C ALA A 179 -34.42 -10.40 39.86
N THR A 180 -34.78 -9.24 39.29
CA THR A 180 -36.11 -8.64 39.41
C THR A 180 -37.18 -9.54 38.77
N ILE A 181 -36.91 -10.08 37.59
CA ILE A 181 -37.78 -11.06 36.91
C ILE A 181 -37.94 -12.33 37.74
N SER A 182 -36.84 -12.92 38.19
CA SER A 182 -36.86 -14.14 39.01
C SER A 182 -37.65 -13.94 40.31
N GLY A 183 -37.49 -12.79 40.98
CA GLY A 183 -38.26 -12.43 42.15
C GLY A 183 -39.77 -12.35 41.85
N GLN A 184 -40.15 -11.64 40.79
CA GLN A 184 -41.56 -11.50 40.41
C GLN A 184 -42.19 -12.85 40.02
N CYS A 185 -41.48 -13.69 39.28
CA CYS A 185 -41.94 -15.03 38.91
C CYS A 185 -42.09 -15.92 40.15
N ALA A 186 -41.16 -15.87 41.10
CA ALA A 186 -41.24 -16.64 42.35
C ALA A 186 -42.46 -16.25 43.19
N GLU A 187 -42.78 -14.95 43.29
CA GLU A 187 -44.00 -14.48 43.97
C GLU A 187 -45.29 -15.02 43.33
N TYR A 188 -45.28 -15.24 42.02
CA TYR A 188 -46.41 -15.79 41.28
C TYR A 188 -46.39 -17.32 41.15
N GLY A 189 -45.35 -18.00 41.64
CA GLY A 189 -45.19 -19.45 41.49
C GLY A 189 -44.89 -19.90 40.05
N MET A 190 -44.32 -19.01 39.23
CA MET A 190 -44.04 -19.22 37.81
C MET A 190 -42.55 -19.47 37.56
N THR A 191 -42.21 -20.09 36.43
CA THR A 191 -40.82 -20.25 35.99
C THR A 191 -40.30 -18.96 35.34
N ASP A 192 -39.06 -18.57 35.65
CA ASP A 192 -38.46 -17.29 35.22
C ASP A 192 -37.77 -17.33 33.85
N GLN A 193 -37.27 -18.49 33.42
CA GLN A 193 -36.45 -18.65 32.21
C GLN A 193 -37.09 -18.09 30.91
N PRO A 194 -38.41 -18.27 30.65
CA PRO A 194 -39.03 -17.70 29.46
C PRO A 194 -38.94 -16.16 29.44
N TYR A 195 -39.13 -15.54 30.59
CA TYR A 195 -39.13 -14.09 30.75
C TYR A 195 -37.72 -13.50 30.74
N ILE A 196 -36.74 -14.19 31.35
CA ILE A 196 -35.32 -13.80 31.23
C ILE A 196 -34.87 -13.78 29.76
N ARG A 197 -35.34 -14.73 28.94
CA ARG A 197 -35.03 -14.74 27.50
C ARG A 197 -35.62 -13.53 26.76
N MET A 198 -36.76 -13.00 27.21
CA MET A 198 -37.41 -11.83 26.60
C MET A 198 -36.57 -10.54 26.77
N LEU A 199 -35.68 -10.45 27.78
CA LEU A 199 -34.76 -9.31 27.94
C LEU A 199 -33.82 -9.07 26.75
N LYS A 200 -33.72 -10.03 25.81
CA LYS A 200 -32.98 -9.84 24.56
C LYS A 200 -33.63 -8.85 23.60
N GLU A 201 -34.95 -8.71 23.68
CA GLU A 201 -35.75 -7.94 22.71
C GLU A 201 -36.71 -6.95 23.40
N MET A 202 -36.93 -7.09 24.71
CA MET A 202 -37.87 -6.29 25.49
C MET A 202 -37.18 -5.63 26.69
N THR A 203 -37.71 -4.48 27.10
CA THR A 203 -37.29 -3.80 28.32
C THR A 203 -37.77 -4.54 29.58
N LEU A 204 -37.09 -4.34 30.70
CA LEU A 204 -37.51 -4.92 31.99
C LEU A 204 -38.98 -4.61 32.32
N VAL A 205 -39.45 -3.39 32.03
CA VAL A 205 -40.84 -2.97 32.30
C VAL A 205 -41.84 -3.78 31.47
N GLU A 206 -41.55 -4.00 30.19
CA GLU A 206 -42.42 -4.77 29.30
C GLU A 206 -42.45 -6.25 29.72
N VAL A 207 -41.31 -6.82 30.10
CA VAL A 207 -41.23 -8.21 30.58
C VAL A 207 -42.02 -8.39 31.88
N LEU A 208 -41.90 -7.47 32.84
CA LEU A 208 -42.70 -7.49 34.07
C LEU A 208 -44.21 -7.36 33.79
N GLY A 209 -44.57 -6.57 32.77
CA GLY A 209 -45.95 -6.49 32.27
C GLY A 209 -46.46 -7.84 31.75
N GLN A 210 -45.64 -8.55 30.97
CA GLN A 210 -46.00 -9.87 30.43
C GLN A 210 -46.15 -10.92 31.54
N ILE A 211 -45.22 -10.96 32.50
CA ILE A 211 -45.31 -11.85 33.68
C ILE A 211 -46.65 -11.67 34.39
N LYS A 212 -47.05 -10.42 34.63
CA LYS A 212 -48.32 -10.11 35.30
C LYS A 212 -49.52 -10.52 34.45
N ALA A 213 -49.50 -10.32 33.14
CA ALA A 213 -50.59 -10.71 32.25
C ALA A 213 -50.81 -12.23 32.25
N ASP A 214 -49.72 -12.99 32.14
CA ASP A 214 -49.76 -14.46 32.12
C ASP A 214 -50.28 -15.02 33.45
N TYR A 215 -49.82 -14.49 34.58
CA TYR A 215 -50.31 -14.86 35.91
C TYR A 215 -51.83 -14.66 36.06
N LEU A 216 -52.34 -13.51 35.59
CA LEU A 216 -53.77 -13.21 35.65
C LEU A 216 -54.58 -14.15 34.75
N ALA A 217 -54.05 -14.50 33.57
CA ALA A 217 -54.69 -15.44 32.66
C ALA A 217 -54.74 -16.87 33.25
N GLU A 218 -53.73 -17.28 34.01
CA GLU A 218 -53.69 -18.58 34.69
C GLU A 218 -54.68 -18.66 35.86
N LYS A 219 -54.86 -17.57 36.62
CA LYS A 219 -55.86 -17.49 37.70
C LYS A 219 -57.33 -17.52 37.25
N GLN A 220 -57.60 -17.27 35.97
CA GLN A 220 -58.95 -17.28 35.39
C GLN A 220 -59.33 -18.64 34.76
N LYS A 221 -58.42 -19.63 34.79
CA LYS A 221 -58.65 -21.01 34.33
C LYS A 221 -59.06 -21.90 35.50
#